data_AF-A0A2A2H7X0-F1
#
_entry.id   AF-A0A2A2H7X0-F1
#
_cell.length_a   1.000
_cell.length_b   1.000
_cell.length_c   1.000
_cell.angle_alpha   90.00
_cell.angle_beta   90.00
_cell.angle_gamma   90.00
#
_symmetry.space_group_name_H-M   'P 1'
#
loop_
_entity.id
_entity.type
_entity.pdbx_description
1 polymer ?
#
loop_
_entity_poly.entity_id
_entity_poly.type
_entity_poly.pdbx_seq_one_letter_code
_entity_poly.pdbx_strand_id
1 'polypeptide(L)' 'MTKENDIDKEFEAQLKGKMGWKCSCSLDIVDKNSSLRSVTCKKCGKTFKTNRKTDYCFECEKTI' A
#
# COMPACT_ATOMS: atom_id res chain seq x y z
N MET A 1 -16.02 15.52 -18.35
CA MET A 1 -14.67 14.96 -18.20
C MET A 1 -13.71 16.04 -17.68
N THR A 2 -13.97 16.62 -16.51
CA THR A 2 -13.27 17.88 -16.12
C THR A 2 -12.69 17.86 -14.72
N LYS A 3 -13.19 17.02 -13.80
CA LYS A 3 -12.71 16.96 -12.42
C LYS A 3 -11.50 16.06 -12.19
N GLU A 4 -11.19 15.16 -13.12
CA GLU A 4 -10.06 14.22 -12.99
C GLU A 4 -8.72 14.92 -13.32
N ASN A 5 -8.70 15.78 -14.34
CA ASN A 5 -7.49 16.47 -14.80
C ASN A 5 -6.91 17.49 -13.80
N ASP A 6 -7.75 18.10 -12.95
CA ASP A 6 -7.28 19.07 -11.96
C ASP A 6 -6.51 18.39 -10.82
N ILE A 7 -6.92 17.19 -10.43
CA ILE A 7 -6.27 16.37 -9.40
C ILE A 7 -4.85 15.98 -9.85
N ASP A 8 -4.70 15.59 -11.12
CA ASP A 8 -3.40 15.21 -11.69
C ASP A 8 -2.42 16.38 -11.71
N LYS A 9 -2.90 17.58 -12.03
CA LYS A 9 -2.05 18.79 -12.12
C LYS A 9 -1.58 19.25 -10.74
N GLU A 10 -2.43 19.16 -9.73
CA GLU A 10 -2.07 19.45 -8.34
C GLU A 10 -1.12 18.39 -7.76
N PHE A 11 -1.35 17.12 -8.06
CA PHE A 11 -0.46 16.02 -7.68
C PHE A 11 0.93 16.15 -8.32
N GLU A 12 0.98 16.49 -9.61
CA GLU A 12 2.23 16.76 -10.32
C GLU A 12 2.99 17.97 -9.76
N ALA A 13 2.28 19.04 -9.38
CA ALA A 13 2.90 20.22 -8.77
C ALA A 13 3.50 19.90 -7.40
N GLN A 14 2.80 19.11 -6.57
CA GLN A 14 3.31 18.65 -5.28
C GLN A 14 4.52 17.71 -5.42
N LEU A 15 4.54 16.86 -6.45
CA LEU A 15 5.68 16.01 -6.79
C LEU A 15 6.90 16.85 -7.22
N LYS A 16 6.72 17.77 -8.17
CA LYS A 16 7.80 18.64 -8.70
C LYS A 16 8.44 19.48 -7.60
N GLY A 17 7.66 19.98 -6.63
CA GLY A 17 8.18 20.74 -5.49
C GLY A 17 8.99 19.95 -4.46
N LYS A 18 8.83 18.61 -4.40
CA LYS A 18 9.48 17.75 -3.39
C LYS A 18 10.69 16.95 -3.92
N MET A 19 10.93 16.94 -5.23
CA MET A 19 12.01 16.21 -5.90
C MET A 19 13.40 16.89 -5.84
N GLY A 20 13.62 17.82 -4.90
CA GLY A 20 14.87 18.57 -4.82
C GLY A 20 16.07 17.79 -4.26
N TRP A 21 15.86 16.69 -3.53
CA TRP A 21 16.94 15.86 -2.97
C TRP A 21 16.41 14.57 -2.30
N LYS A 22 15.15 14.54 -1.85
CA LYS A 22 14.63 13.39 -1.08
C LYS A 22 14.28 12.23 -2.01
N CYS A 23 14.88 11.06 -1.73
CA CYS A 23 14.50 9.77 -2.32
C CYS A 23 12.98 9.62 -2.40
N SER A 24 12.47 9.06 -3.49
CA SER A 24 11.03 8.77 -3.70
C SER A 24 10.41 7.99 -2.52
N CYS A 25 11.22 7.23 -1.79
CA CYS A 25 10.87 6.52 -0.56
C CYS A 25 10.50 7.43 0.65
N SER A 26 10.85 8.72 0.64
CA SER A 26 10.61 9.69 1.71
C SER A 26 9.50 10.69 1.38
N LEU A 27 8.70 10.41 0.35
CA LEU A 27 7.62 11.29 -0.08
C LEU A 27 6.38 11.07 0.80
N ASP A 28 6.08 12.03 1.69
CA ASP A 28 4.85 12.05 2.51
C ASP A 28 3.54 12.25 1.72
N ILE A 29 3.62 12.32 0.39
CA ILE A 29 2.48 12.35 -0.54
C ILE A 29 1.96 10.95 -0.86
N VAL A 30 2.74 9.90 -0.60
CA VAL A 30 2.24 8.53 -0.72
C VAL A 30 1.47 8.23 0.54
N ASP A 31 0.14 8.15 0.44
CA ASP A 31 -0.72 7.78 1.55
C ASP A 31 -0.29 6.38 2.06
N LYS A 32 0.27 6.34 3.27
CA LYS A 32 0.79 5.12 3.88
C LYS A 32 -0.34 4.26 4.47
N ASN A 33 -1.61 4.69 4.40
CA ASN A 33 -2.76 3.92 4.87
C ASN A 33 -3.06 2.78 3.89
N SER A 34 -2.27 1.72 4.01
CA SER A 34 -2.57 0.45 3.35
C SER A 34 -3.74 -0.22 4.06
N SER A 35 -4.80 -0.61 3.35
CA SER A 35 -5.90 -1.45 3.88
C SER A 35 -5.46 -2.88 4.23
N LEU A 36 -4.15 -3.16 4.18
CA LEU A 36 -3.56 -4.45 4.46
C LEU A 36 -3.40 -4.62 5.97
N ARG A 37 -4.05 -5.63 6.52
CA ARG A 37 -3.89 -6.03 7.92
C ARG A 37 -2.77 -7.05 8.06
N SER A 38 -1.98 -6.94 9.12
CA SER A 38 -1.01 -7.97 9.50
C SER A 38 -1.76 -9.15 10.14
N VAL A 39 -1.57 -10.34 9.60
CA VAL A 39 -2.19 -11.58 10.07
C VAL A 39 -1.10 -12.63 10.27
N THR A 40 -1.21 -13.40 11.34
CA THR A 40 -0.33 -14.53 11.62
C THR A 40 -1.04 -15.84 11.27
N CYS A 41 -0.42 -16.66 10.42
CA CYS A 41 -0.98 -17.93 10.01
C CYS A 41 -1.08 -18.90 11.20
N LYS A 42 -2.27 -19.44 11.47
CA LYS A 42 -2.49 -20.42 12.55
C LYS A 42 -1.77 -21.76 12.33
N LYS A 43 -1.47 -22.13 11.07
CA LYS A 43 -0.85 -23.43 10.72
C LYS A 43 0.68 -23.40 10.70
N CYS A 44 1.28 -22.34 10.14
CA CYS A 44 2.74 -22.26 9.97
C CYS A 44 3.42 -21.13 10.76
N GLY A 45 2.65 -20.27 11.45
CA GLY A 45 3.19 -19.16 12.23
C GLY A 45 3.74 -17.98 11.42
N LYS A 46 3.75 -18.05 10.07
CA LYS A 46 4.20 -16.93 9.23
C LYS A 46 3.29 -15.72 9.41
N THR A 47 3.89 -14.55 9.62
CA THR A 47 3.17 -13.27 9.67
C THR A 47 3.24 -12.57 8.32
N PHE A 48 2.09 -12.18 7.78
CA PHE A 48 1.99 -11.56 6.45
C PHE A 48 0.92 -10.47 6.45
N LYS A 49 1.00 -9.57 5.47
CA LYS A 49 0.03 -8.50 5.27
C LYS A 49 -0.97 -8.93 4.20
N THR A 50 -2.26 -8.90 4.52
CA THR A 50 -3.33 -9.24 3.57
C THR A 50 -4.55 -8.38 3.84
N ASN A 51 -5.35 -8.11 2.81
CA ASN A 51 -6.68 -7.52 2.97
C ASN A 51 -7.78 -8.60 3.08
N ARG A 52 -7.45 -9.87 2.88
CA ARG A 52 -8.42 -10.97 2.92
C ARG A 52 -8.75 -11.37 4.36
N LYS A 53 -10.01 -11.76 4.59
CA LYS A 53 -10.48 -12.36 5.85
C LYS A 53 -10.08 -13.84 5.96
N THR A 54 -8.79 -14.11 6.10
CA THR A 54 -8.23 -15.46 6.32
C THR A 54 -7.26 -15.43 7.49
N ASP A 55 -7.18 -16.55 8.22
CA ASP A 55 -6.21 -16.81 9.30
C ASP A 55 -5.07 -17.73 8.82
N TYR A 56 -5.03 -18.07 7.53
CA TYR A 56 -4.06 -18.97 6.94
C TYR A 56 -3.25 -18.26 5.86
N CYS A 57 -1.96 -18.60 5.74
CA CYS A 57 -1.16 -18.11 4.62
C CYS A 57 -1.60 -18.78 3.31
N PHE A 58 -1.25 -18.17 2.18
CA PHE A 58 -1.58 -18.68 0.84
C PHE A 58 -1.17 -20.14 0.59
N GLU A 59 -0.08 -20.61 1.20
CA GLU A 59 0.38 -22.00 1.09
C GLU A 59 -0.48 -22.95 1.93
N CYS A 60 -0.83 -22.52 3.15
CA CYS A 60 -1.66 -23.29 4.07
C CYS A 60 -3.11 -23.37 3.59
N GLU A 61 -3.64 -22.30 3.00
CA GLU A 61 -4.99 -22.24 2.44
C GLU A 61 -5.18 -23.22 1.28
N LYS A 62 -4.13 -23.52 0.50
CA LYS A 62 -4.17 -24.52 -0.60
C LYS A 62 -4.20 -25.97 -0.13
N THR A 63 -3.87 -26.22 1.13
CA THR A 63 -3.75 -27.58 1.71
C THR A 63 -4.77 -27.80 2.84
N ILE A 64 -5.84 -27.01 2.85
CA ILE A 64 -7.03 -27.20 3.68
C ILE A 64 -8.06 -28.01 2.90
#